data_AF-A0A523ED58-F1
#
_entry.id   AF-A0A523ED58-F1
#
_cell.length_a   1.000
_cell.length_b   1.000
_cell.length_c   1.000
_cell.angle_alpha   90.00
_cell.angle_beta   90.00
_cell.angle_gamma   90.00
#
_symmetry.space_group_name_H-M   'P 1'
#
loop_
_entity.id
_entity.type
_entity.pdbx_description
1 polymer ?
#
loop_
_entity_poly.entity_id
_entity_poly.type
_entity_poly.pdbx_seq_one_letter_code
_entity_poly.pdbx_strand_id
1 'polypeptide(L)'
;MPRNDTPPKSAYELAMERLTAQDRAAGIEKRPLTGDQKKRIADVRQKAKASSAELEILRDQSIADAMGDPEKLAEINEHYEIDRKRVKSRLEDDVARIRRKK
;
A
#
# COMPACT_ATOMS: atom_id res chain seq x y z
N MET A 1 -40.82 16.85 -34.63
CA MET A 1 -39.42 16.51 -34.34
C MET A 1 -39.12 16.99 -32.93
N PRO A 2 -38.89 16.12 -31.92
CA PRO A 2 -38.50 16.59 -30.60
C PRO A 2 -37.05 17.11 -30.69
N ARG A 3 -36.83 18.35 -30.22
CA ARG A 3 -35.47 18.89 -30.07
C ARG A 3 -34.84 18.24 -28.85
N ASN A 4 -33.61 17.77 -28.99
CA ASN A 4 -32.85 17.20 -27.88
C ASN A 4 -32.35 18.38 -27.02
N ASP A 5 -33.07 18.69 -25.95
CA ASP A 5 -32.80 19.84 -25.06
C ASP A 5 -31.72 19.55 -24.00
N THR A 6 -30.71 18.76 -24.33
CA THR A 6 -29.55 18.56 -23.44
C THR A 6 -28.57 19.72 -23.59
N PRO A 7 -28.26 20.48 -22.51
CA PRO A 7 -27.27 21.53 -22.57
C PRO A 7 -25.90 20.99 -23.00
N PRO A 8 -25.09 21.77 -23.73
CA PRO A 8 -23.77 21.33 -24.18
C PRO A 8 -22.87 21.07 -22.96
N LYS A 9 -22.17 19.94 -23.00
CA LYS A 9 -21.21 19.55 -21.94
C LYS A 9 -20.11 20.59 -21.82
N SER A 10 -19.70 20.86 -20.58
CA SER A 10 -18.54 21.71 -20.28
C SER A 10 -17.23 21.08 -20.77
N ALA A 11 -16.19 21.91 -20.92
CA ALA A 11 -14.86 21.45 -21.27
C ALA A 11 -14.30 20.41 -20.28
N TYR A 12 -14.65 20.54 -19.00
CA TYR A 12 -14.27 19.59 -17.96
C TYR A 12 -14.96 18.22 -18.16
N GLU A 13 -16.25 18.20 -18.44
CA GLU A 13 -17.00 16.96 -18.70
C GLU A 13 -16.49 16.24 -19.94
N LEU A 14 -16.20 16.98 -21.02
CA LEU A 14 -15.59 16.42 -22.23
C LEU A 14 -14.20 15.83 -21.98
N ALA A 15 -13.39 16.46 -21.12
CA ALA A 15 -12.08 15.93 -20.74
C ALA A 15 -12.20 14.63 -19.93
N MET A 16 -13.13 14.57 -18.98
CA MET A 16 -13.39 13.37 -18.18
C MET A 16 -13.95 12.21 -19.01
N GLU A 17 -14.80 12.49 -20.00
CA GLU A 17 -15.29 11.46 -20.93
C GLU A 17 -14.18 10.90 -21.81
N ARG A 18 -13.30 11.75 -22.34
CA ARG A 18 -12.12 11.32 -23.11
C ARG A 18 -11.19 10.45 -22.27
N LEU A 19 -10.94 10.84 -21.02
CA LEU A 19 -10.14 10.06 -20.09
C LEU A 19 -10.77 8.69 -19.82
N THR A 20 -12.08 8.64 -19.57
CA THR A 20 -12.80 7.40 -19.29
C THR A 20 -12.86 6.49 -20.53
N ALA A 21 -12.97 7.08 -21.73
CA ALA A 21 -12.91 6.35 -22.99
C ALA A 21 -11.51 5.78 -23.28
N GLN A 22 -10.45 6.54 -22.97
CA GLN A 22 -9.07 6.07 -23.05
C GLN A 22 -8.81 4.93 -22.06
N ASP A 23 -9.26 5.07 -20.81
CA ASP A 23 -9.18 4.01 -19.79
C ASP A 23 -9.88 2.73 -20.30
N ARG A 24 -11.08 2.86 -20.87
CA ARG A 24 -11.82 1.73 -21.46
C ARG A 24 -11.11 1.10 -22.65
N ALA A 25 -10.58 1.92 -23.57
CA ALA A 25 -9.84 1.46 -24.74
C ALA A 25 -8.53 0.75 -24.37
N ALA A 26 -7.88 1.19 -23.28
CA ALA A 26 -6.69 0.57 -22.71
C ALA A 26 -7.01 -0.65 -21.81
N GLY A 27 -8.29 -1.02 -21.66
CA GLY A 27 -8.72 -2.11 -20.78
C GLY A 27 -8.52 -1.83 -19.28
N ILE A 28 -8.30 -0.57 -18.92
CA ILE A 28 -8.12 -0.10 -17.54
C ILE A 28 -9.51 0.00 -16.88
N GLU A 29 -9.93 -1.08 -16.25
CA GLU A 29 -11.16 -1.10 -15.46
C GLU A 29 -10.88 -0.46 -14.09
N LYS A 30 -11.41 0.74 -13.83
CA LYS A 30 -11.40 1.35 -12.50
C LYS A 30 -12.24 0.51 -11.56
N ARG A 31 -11.61 -0.46 -10.88
CA ARG A 31 -12.24 -1.25 -9.81
C ARG A 31 -11.95 -0.58 -8.46
N PRO A 32 -12.88 0.24 -7.94
CA PRO A 32 -12.74 0.74 -6.57
C PRO A 32 -12.67 -0.44 -5.60
N LEU A 33 -11.88 -0.30 -4.55
CA LEU A 33 -11.78 -1.35 -3.51
C LEU A 33 -13.12 -1.53 -2.82
N THR A 34 -13.54 -2.77 -2.65
CA THR A 34 -14.73 -3.12 -1.86
C THR A 34 -14.52 -2.77 -0.39
N GLY A 35 -15.61 -2.64 0.38
CA GLY A 35 -15.53 -2.41 1.82
C GLY A 35 -14.69 -3.48 2.54
N ASP A 36 -14.86 -4.74 2.14
CA ASP A 36 -14.14 -5.87 2.74
C ASP A 36 -12.66 -5.89 2.35
N GLN A 37 -12.32 -5.52 1.11
CA GLN A 37 -10.91 -5.33 0.71
C GLN A 37 -10.26 -4.23 1.54
N LYS A 38 -10.95 -3.11 1.77
CA LYS A 38 -10.44 -2.01 2.62
C LYS A 38 -10.20 -2.47 4.05
N LYS A 39 -11.16 -3.18 4.65
CA LYS A 39 -11.02 -3.74 6.01
C LYS A 39 -9.81 -4.67 6.10
N ARG A 40 -9.69 -5.64 5.19
CA ARG A 40 -8.57 -6.58 5.17
C ARG A 40 -7.21 -5.90 4.97
N ILE A 41 -7.15 -4.87 4.13
CA ILE A 41 -5.92 -4.06 3.95
C ILE A 41 -5.57 -3.33 5.25
N ALA A 42 -6.56 -2.78 5.96
CA ALA A 42 -6.33 -2.14 7.26
C ALA A 42 -5.78 -3.15 8.28
N ASP A 43 -6.37 -4.35 8.36
CA ASP A 43 -5.94 -5.40 9.29
C ASP A 43 -4.48 -5.83 9.05
N VAL A 44 -4.11 -6.07 7.78
CA VAL A 44 -2.73 -6.45 7.44
C VAL A 44 -1.76 -5.32 7.76
N ARG A 45 -2.13 -4.06 7.50
CA ARG A 45 -1.31 -2.89 7.87
C ARG A 45 -1.13 -2.77 9.38
N GLN A 46 -2.18 -3.01 10.14
CA GLN A 46 -2.11 -2.98 11.61
C GLN A 46 -1.18 -4.07 12.13
N LYS A 47 -1.26 -5.28 11.59
CA LYS A 47 -0.35 -6.38 11.94
C LYS A 47 1.10 -6.04 11.61
N ALA A 48 1.37 -5.57 10.39
CA ALA A 48 2.71 -5.16 9.99
C ALA A 48 3.28 -4.05 10.89
N LYS A 49 2.44 -3.07 11.29
CA LYS A 49 2.84 -2.03 12.24
C LYS A 49 3.22 -2.62 13.61
N ALA A 50 2.44 -3.55 14.13
CA ALA A 50 2.75 -4.22 15.39
C ALA A 50 4.07 -4.99 15.30
N SER A 51 4.29 -5.75 14.21
CA SER A 51 5.54 -6.48 13.98
C SER A 51 6.75 -5.55 13.84
N SER A 52 6.61 -4.39 13.18
CA SER A 52 7.69 -3.40 13.11
C SER A 52 8.02 -2.82 14.49
N ALA A 53 7.00 -2.50 15.31
CA ALA A 53 7.23 -2.00 16.67
C ALA A 53 7.92 -3.05 17.56
N GLU A 54 7.56 -4.32 17.44
CA GLU A 54 8.24 -5.41 18.15
C GLU A 54 9.72 -5.53 17.73
N LEU A 55 10.01 -5.48 16.43
CA LEU A 55 11.39 -5.47 15.93
C LEU A 55 12.19 -4.27 16.43
N GLU A 56 11.59 -3.08 16.48
CA GLU A 56 12.21 -1.87 17.02
C GLU A 56 12.57 -2.04 18.49
N ILE A 57 11.65 -2.55 19.31
CA ILE A 57 11.88 -2.81 20.74
C ILE A 57 13.02 -3.82 20.94
N LEU A 58 13.02 -4.93 20.20
CA LEU A 58 14.05 -5.96 20.30
C LEU A 58 15.43 -5.43 19.87
N ARG A 59 15.47 -4.63 18.81
CA ARG A 59 16.70 -3.98 18.34
C ARG A 59 17.23 -2.99 19.38
N ASP A 60 16.37 -2.16 19.96
CA ASP A 60 16.79 -1.19 20.96
C ASP A 60 17.30 -1.87 22.25
N GLN A 61 16.67 -2.97 22.67
CA GLN A 61 17.18 -3.82 23.75
C GLN A 61 18.56 -4.40 23.41
N SER A 62 18.70 -4.97 22.20
CA SER A 62 19.98 -5.55 21.75
C SER A 62 21.09 -4.51 21.67
N ILE A 63 20.78 -3.28 21.25
CA ILE A 63 21.72 -2.15 21.21
C ILE A 63 22.17 -1.77 22.63
N ALA A 64 21.24 -1.73 23.59
CA ALA A 64 21.57 -1.44 24.98
C ALA A 64 22.53 -2.50 25.56
N ASP A 65 22.32 -3.77 25.23
CA ASP A 65 23.17 -4.88 25.68
C ASP A 65 24.55 -4.88 24.99
N ALA A 66 24.63 -4.38 23.75
CA ALA A 66 25.87 -4.31 22.96
C ALA A 66 26.62 -2.97 23.08
N MET A 67 26.28 -2.12 24.05
CA MET A 67 26.93 -0.82 24.21
C MET A 67 28.45 -0.97 24.39
N GLY A 68 29.20 -0.26 23.54
CA GLY A 68 30.66 -0.28 23.54
C GLY A 68 31.31 -1.32 22.62
N ASP A 69 30.51 -2.10 21.89
CA ASP A 69 30.98 -3.06 20.89
C ASP A 69 30.49 -2.67 19.48
N PRO A 70 31.30 -1.94 18.69
CA PRO A 70 30.90 -1.46 17.38
C PRO A 70 30.57 -2.56 16.37
N GLU A 71 31.24 -3.71 16.46
CA GLU A 71 31.02 -4.84 15.55
C GLU A 71 29.65 -5.47 15.82
N LYS A 72 29.33 -5.74 17.09
CA LYS A 72 27.99 -6.23 17.45
C LYS A 72 26.89 -5.24 17.11
N LEU A 73 27.11 -3.95 17.31
CA LEU A 73 26.13 -2.92 16.91
C LEU A 73 25.89 -2.91 15.41
N ALA A 74 26.91 -3.13 14.58
CA ALA A 74 26.75 -3.23 13.13
C ALA A 74 25.92 -4.47 12.75
N GLU A 75 26.22 -5.63 13.34
CA GLU A 75 25.50 -6.88 13.12
C GLU A 75 24.01 -6.76 13.51
N ILE A 76 23.70 -6.21 14.69
CA ILE A 76 22.33 -5.97 15.16
C ILE A 76 21.55 -5.10 14.16
N ASN A 77 22.16 -4.02 13.67
CA ASN A 77 21.49 -3.12 12.72
C ASN A 77 21.30 -3.79 11.35
N GLU A 78 22.25 -4.60 10.87
CA GLU A 78 22.11 -5.35 9.63
C GLU A 78 20.93 -6.33 9.70
N HIS A 79 20.86 -7.12 10.77
CA HIS A 79 19.75 -8.05 11.00
C HIS A 79 18.40 -7.33 11.08
N TYR A 80 18.34 -6.23 11.85
CA TYR A 80 17.13 -5.41 11.94
C TYR A 80 16.67 -4.89 10.58
N GLU A 81 17.59 -4.41 9.73
CA GLU A 81 17.23 -3.92 8.39
C GLU A 81 16.73 -5.04 7.47
N ILE A 82 17.28 -6.25 7.58
CA ILE A 82 16.79 -7.43 6.85
C ILE A 82 15.35 -7.75 7.29
N ASP A 83 15.08 -7.83 8.59
CA ASP A 83 13.77 -8.19 9.10
C ASP A 83 12.72 -7.12 8.84
N ARG A 84 13.10 -5.84 8.98
CA ARG A 84 12.26 -4.71 8.57
C ARG A 84 11.87 -4.78 7.10
N LYS A 85 12.83 -5.09 6.21
CA LYS A 85 12.55 -5.29 4.77
C LYS A 85 11.61 -6.46 4.53
N ARG A 86 11.75 -7.57 5.25
CA ARG A 86 10.84 -8.72 5.16
C ARG A 86 9.41 -8.37 5.56
N VAL A 87 9.21 -7.66 6.68
CA VAL A 87 7.89 -7.20 7.11
C VAL A 87 7.26 -6.30 6.05
N LYS A 88 8.04 -5.37 5.50
CA LYS A 88 7.56 -4.47 4.43
C LYS A 88 7.17 -5.23 3.17
N SER A 89 8.03 -6.12 2.68
CA SER A 89 7.75 -6.93 1.48
C SER A 89 6.49 -7.75 1.65
N ARG A 90 6.33 -8.41 2.81
CA ARG A 90 5.14 -9.21 3.12
C ARG A 90 3.87 -8.36 3.14
N LEU A 91 3.93 -7.16 3.71
CA LEU A 91 2.81 -6.22 3.69
C LEU A 91 2.42 -5.84 2.24
N GLU A 92 3.40 -5.52 1.41
CA GLU A 92 3.18 -5.17 0.00
C GLU A 92 2.54 -6.33 -0.77
N ASP A 93 3.04 -7.55 -0.59
CA ASP A 93 2.51 -8.77 -1.20
C ASP A 93 1.08 -9.07 -0.75
N ASP A 94 0.80 -8.94 0.55
CA ASP A 94 -0.52 -9.17 1.11
C ASP A 94 -1.53 -8.14 0.61
N VAL A 95 -1.17 -6.85 0.57
CA VAL A 95 -2.02 -5.80 0.01
C VAL A 95 -2.27 -6.05 -1.47
N ALA A 96 -1.23 -6.36 -2.25
CA ALA A 96 -1.37 -6.66 -3.66
C ALA A 96 -2.28 -7.88 -3.90
N ARG A 97 -2.15 -8.92 -3.07
CA ARG A 97 -3.00 -10.12 -3.10
C ARG A 97 -4.46 -9.79 -2.77
N ILE A 98 -4.73 -8.93 -1.79
CA ILE A 98 -6.10 -8.50 -1.46
C ILE A 98 -6.71 -7.70 -2.61
N ARG A 99 -5.94 -6.81 -3.25
CA ARG A 99 -6.39 -6.03 -4.41
C ARG A 99 -6.72 -6.89 -5.64
N ARG A 100 -5.98 -7.98 -5.84
CA ARG A 100 -6.20 -8.92 -6.96
C ARG A 100 -7.39 -9.87 -6.74
N LYS A 101 -7.69 -10.23 -5.49
CA LYS A 101 -8.83 -11.11 -5.16
C LYS A 101 -10.14 -10.34 -5.34
N LYS A 102 -11.01 -10.84 -6.22
CA LYS A 102 -12.39 -10.39 -6.39
C LYS A 102 -13.21 -10.67 -5.14
#